data_AF-A0A8T2IQN7-F1
#
_entry.id   AF-A0A8T2IQN7-F1
#
_cell.length_a   1.000
_cell.length_b   1.000
_cell.length_c   1.000
_cell.angle_alpha   90.00
_cell.angle_beta   90.00
_cell.angle_gamma   90.00
#
_symmetry.space_group_name_H-M   'P 1'
#
loop_
_entity.id
_entity.type
_entity.pdbx_description
1 polymer ?
#
loop_
_entity_poly.entity_id
_entity_poly.type
_entity_poly.pdbx_seq_one_letter_code
_entity_poly.pdbx_strand_id
1 'polypeptide(L)'
;MEWKLTRGKFRPRLQQLVSSNPDGVVESCTGKAFQLLPDISAAIGELCQLKGIGPATASAVLAAGAPELVAFMADEAVESVPGLKPVQYTLKHYLVFLEKLQKKATVLSEASSEKWTPHQVERCLWTFEVARKTCPDILNPTENVETERRPRKKLKTK
;
A
#
# COMPACT_ATOMS: atom_id res chain seq x y z
N MET A 1 -7.07 15.01 -1.75
CA MET A 1 -7.38 14.05 -2.83
C MET A 1 -6.49 14.18 -4.07
N GLU A 2 -5.87 15.34 -4.29
CA GLU A 2 -5.02 15.59 -5.47
C GLU A 2 -3.94 14.52 -5.67
N TRP A 3 -3.22 14.16 -4.61
CA TRP A 3 -2.15 13.14 -4.64
C TRP A 3 -2.63 11.73 -5.04
N LYS A 4 -3.88 11.39 -4.75
CA LYS A 4 -4.43 10.07 -5.13
C LYS A 4 -4.80 10.07 -6.61
N LEU A 5 -5.28 11.19 -7.15
CA LEU A 5 -5.71 11.28 -8.53
C LEU A 5 -4.54 11.32 -9.53
N THR A 6 -3.33 11.58 -9.04
CA THR A 6 -2.09 11.35 -9.80
C THR A 6 -1.67 9.87 -9.83
N ARG A 7 -2.32 8.98 -9.06
CA ARG A 7 -2.09 7.53 -9.07
C ARG A 7 -3.29 6.80 -9.70
N GLY A 8 -3.04 6.01 -10.76
CA GLY A 8 -4.07 5.23 -11.45
C GLY A 8 -4.94 6.04 -12.44
N LYS A 9 -6.12 5.51 -12.78
CA LYS A 9 -6.98 6.09 -13.83
C LYS A 9 -7.69 7.38 -13.38
N PHE A 10 -7.43 8.49 -14.08
CA PHE A 10 -8.06 9.79 -13.82
C PHE A 10 -9.60 9.76 -14.03
N ARG A 11 -10.36 10.31 -13.08
CA ARG A 11 -11.83 10.35 -13.10
C ARG A 11 -12.35 11.74 -12.69
N PRO A 12 -12.66 12.63 -13.65
CA PRO A 12 -13.03 14.04 -13.38
C PRO A 12 -14.22 14.21 -12.43
N ARG A 13 -15.27 13.37 -12.58
CA ARG A 13 -16.46 13.39 -11.72
C ARG A 13 -16.18 12.99 -10.27
N LEU A 14 -15.08 12.29 -10.01
CA LEU A 14 -14.75 11.83 -8.68
C LEU A 14 -14.34 12.99 -7.77
N GLN A 15 -13.62 13.99 -8.29
CA GLN A 15 -13.25 15.19 -7.55
C GLN A 15 -14.47 15.93 -7.05
N GLN A 16 -15.43 16.21 -7.95
CA GLN A 16 -16.67 16.89 -7.60
C GLN A 16 -17.47 16.14 -6.52
N LEU A 17 -17.57 14.82 -6.64
CA LEU A 17 -18.25 13.99 -5.64
C LEU A 17 -17.57 14.06 -4.27
N VAL A 18 -16.24 13.95 -4.24
CA VAL A 18 -15.50 13.97 -2.96
C VAL A 18 -15.57 15.34 -2.30
N SER A 19 -15.44 16.42 -3.08
CA SER A 19 -15.59 17.81 -2.61
C SER A 19 -17.01 18.15 -2.14
N SER A 20 -18.02 17.33 -2.47
CA SER A 20 -19.41 17.54 -2.04
C SER A 20 -19.73 16.94 -0.67
N ASN A 21 -18.80 16.23 -0.03
CA ASN A 21 -18.99 15.72 1.33
C ASN A 21 -18.78 16.85 2.34
N PRO A 22 -19.72 17.10 3.27
CA PRO A 22 -19.53 18.08 4.33
C PRO A 22 -18.42 17.66 5.31
N ASP A 23 -17.63 18.61 5.80
CA ASP A 23 -16.48 18.34 6.69
C ASP A 23 -16.85 17.51 7.92
N GLY A 24 -17.94 17.87 8.61
CA GLY A 24 -18.40 17.12 9.80
C GLY A 24 -18.80 15.67 9.50
N VAL A 25 -19.28 15.38 8.28
CA VAL A 25 -19.58 14.00 7.85
C VAL A 25 -18.28 13.24 7.60
N VAL A 26 -17.28 13.89 6.99
CA VAL A 26 -15.96 13.29 6.75
C VAL A 26 -15.28 12.97 8.08
N GLU A 27 -15.26 13.90 9.03
CA GLU A 27 -14.66 13.69 10.36
C GLU A 27 -15.37 12.57 11.12
N SER A 28 -16.71 12.58 11.15
CA SER A 28 -17.48 11.54 11.83
C SER A 28 -17.25 10.15 11.22
N CYS A 29 -17.31 10.06 9.89
CA CYS A 29 -17.14 8.81 9.16
C CYS A 29 -15.71 8.26 9.30
N THR A 30 -14.69 9.11 9.15
CA THR A 30 -13.29 8.68 9.29
C THR A 30 -12.99 8.27 10.74
N GLY A 31 -13.45 9.03 11.73
CA GLY A 31 -13.30 8.67 13.14
C GLY A 31 -13.92 7.32 13.48
N LYS A 32 -15.16 7.07 13.02
CA LYS A 32 -15.82 5.76 13.17
C LYS A 32 -15.06 4.64 12.46
N ALA A 33 -14.60 4.87 11.23
CA ALA A 33 -13.86 3.87 10.46
C ALA A 33 -12.58 3.41 11.17
N PHE A 34 -11.84 4.33 11.80
CA PHE A 34 -10.66 3.96 12.58
C PHE A 34 -11.01 3.24 13.89
N GLN A 35 -12.14 3.54 14.52
CA GLN A 35 -12.63 2.81 15.70
C GLN A 35 -13.07 1.38 15.38
N LEU A 36 -13.43 1.08 14.13
CA LEU A 36 -13.80 -0.26 13.68
C LEU A 36 -12.60 -1.20 13.48
N LEU A 37 -11.36 -0.68 13.50
CA LEU A 37 -10.17 -1.53 13.41
C LEU A 37 -10.06 -2.46 14.63
N PRO A 38 -9.63 -3.72 14.47
CA PRO A 38 -9.01 -4.31 13.28
C PRO A 38 -9.98 -4.89 12.24
N ASP A 39 -11.30 -4.66 12.35
CA ASP A 39 -12.26 -5.08 11.31
C ASP A 39 -12.14 -4.18 10.07
N ILE A 40 -11.26 -4.58 9.15
CA ILE A 40 -10.99 -3.86 7.92
C ILE A 40 -12.23 -3.83 7.01
N SER A 41 -13.05 -4.88 7.04
CA SER A 41 -14.26 -4.95 6.21
C SER A 41 -15.26 -3.87 6.64
N ALA A 42 -15.51 -3.77 7.95
CA ALA A 42 -16.37 -2.75 8.52
C ALA A 42 -15.79 -1.34 8.31
N ALA A 43 -14.49 -1.14 8.55
CA ALA A 43 -13.83 0.16 8.37
C ALA A 43 -13.89 0.67 6.92
N ILE A 44 -13.65 -0.20 5.94
CA ILE A 44 -13.80 0.15 4.52
C ILE A 44 -15.27 0.45 4.21
N GLY A 45 -16.20 -0.37 4.73
CA GLY A 45 -17.64 -0.18 4.57
C GLY A 45 -18.11 1.19 5.06
N GLU A 46 -17.64 1.62 6.23
CA GLU A 46 -17.92 2.94 6.80
C GLU A 46 -17.43 4.06 5.86
N LEU A 47 -16.16 4.01 5.44
CA LEU A 47 -15.59 5.02 4.53
C LEU A 47 -16.28 5.05 3.16
N CYS A 48 -16.80 3.92 2.67
CA CYS A 48 -17.52 3.86 1.40
C CYS A 48 -18.89 4.55 1.43
N GLN A 49 -19.38 4.98 2.60
CA GLN A 49 -20.58 5.81 2.70
C GLN A 49 -20.35 7.23 2.19
N LEU A 50 -19.09 7.70 2.15
CA LEU A 50 -18.74 9.01 1.60
C LEU A 50 -18.87 9.02 0.08
N LYS A 51 -19.39 10.11 -0.47
CA LYS A 51 -19.57 10.28 -1.91
C LYS A 51 -18.23 10.24 -2.63
N GLY A 52 -18.12 9.38 -3.65
CA GLY A 52 -16.90 9.23 -4.43
C GLY A 52 -15.78 8.45 -3.72
N ILE A 53 -16.06 7.81 -2.59
CA ILE A 53 -15.10 6.95 -1.89
C ILE A 53 -15.53 5.49 -2.10
N GLY A 54 -14.69 4.71 -2.78
CA GLY A 54 -14.83 3.26 -2.90
C GLY A 54 -13.70 2.53 -2.15
N PRO A 55 -13.64 1.18 -2.22
CA PRO A 55 -12.64 0.39 -1.50
C PRO A 55 -11.19 0.83 -1.75
N ALA A 56 -10.88 1.24 -2.98
CA ALA A 56 -9.54 1.75 -3.28
C ALA A 56 -9.22 3.08 -2.59
N THR A 57 -10.20 3.97 -2.37
CA THR A 57 -9.95 5.26 -1.68
C THR A 57 -10.00 5.07 -0.17
N ALA A 58 -10.94 4.28 0.31
CA ALA A 58 -11.03 3.90 1.71
C ALA A 58 -9.73 3.24 2.20
N SER A 59 -9.15 2.31 1.41
CA SER A 59 -7.87 1.68 1.76
C SER A 59 -6.69 2.66 1.80
N ALA A 60 -6.69 3.70 0.96
CA ALA A 60 -5.68 4.76 1.03
C ALA A 60 -5.76 5.55 2.35
N VAL A 61 -6.97 5.89 2.78
CA VAL A 61 -7.23 6.59 4.05
C VAL A 61 -6.79 5.72 5.22
N LEU A 62 -7.20 4.45 5.25
CA LEU A 62 -6.83 3.53 6.31
C LEU A 62 -5.32 3.23 6.36
N ALA A 63 -4.66 3.05 5.20
CA ALA A 63 -3.22 2.82 5.15
C ALA A 63 -2.41 4.01 5.70
N ALA A 64 -2.92 5.24 5.55
CA ALA A 64 -2.27 6.43 6.10
C ALA A 64 -2.31 6.48 7.64
N GLY A 65 -3.40 6.01 8.27
CA GLY A 65 -3.55 6.03 9.73
C GLY A 65 -3.22 4.71 10.43
N ALA A 66 -3.25 3.59 9.73
CA ALA A 66 -2.98 2.24 10.26
C ALA A 66 -2.12 1.40 9.29
N PRO A 67 -0.92 1.85 8.91
CA PRO A 67 -0.07 1.17 7.92
C PRO A 67 0.38 -0.24 8.35
N GLU A 68 0.39 -0.50 9.67
CA GLU A 68 0.69 -1.80 10.26
C GLU A 68 -0.37 -2.86 9.95
N LEU A 69 -1.62 -2.44 9.73
CA LEU A 69 -2.76 -3.33 9.54
C LEU A 69 -3.25 -3.36 8.09
N VAL A 70 -3.11 -2.22 7.40
CA VAL A 70 -3.79 -1.94 6.13
C VAL A 70 -2.80 -1.51 5.05
N ALA A 71 -3.06 -1.95 3.82
CA ALA A 71 -2.32 -1.56 2.62
C ALA A 71 -3.21 -0.79 1.64
N PHE A 72 -2.61 0.11 0.86
CA PHE A 72 -3.33 0.85 -0.17
C PHE A 72 -3.61 -0.02 -1.40
N MET A 73 -4.85 -0.04 -1.90
CA MET A 73 -5.19 -0.74 -3.13
C MET A 73 -4.78 0.08 -4.38
N ALA A 74 -3.48 0.20 -4.63
CA ALA A 74 -2.96 0.78 -5.87
C ALA A 74 -3.02 -0.25 -7.01
N ASP A 75 -3.49 0.16 -8.20
CA ASP A 75 -3.68 -0.74 -9.34
C ASP A 75 -2.38 -1.48 -9.70
N GLU A 76 -1.24 -0.77 -9.71
CA GLU A 76 0.07 -1.35 -10.00
C GLU A 76 0.48 -2.42 -8.97
N ALA A 77 0.16 -2.20 -7.69
CA ALA A 77 0.45 -3.16 -6.63
C ALA A 77 -0.47 -4.40 -6.75
N VAL A 78 -1.77 -4.19 -6.99
CA VAL A 78 -2.74 -5.30 -7.16
C VAL A 78 -2.38 -6.15 -8.39
N GLU A 79 -2.01 -5.51 -9.50
CA GLU A 79 -1.60 -6.18 -10.74
C GLU A 79 -0.30 -6.98 -10.58
N SER A 80 0.54 -6.61 -9.61
CA SER A 80 1.78 -7.34 -9.29
C SER A 80 1.52 -8.63 -8.48
N VAL A 81 0.29 -8.82 -7.97
CA VAL A 81 -0.07 -9.96 -7.14
C VAL A 81 -0.73 -11.06 -7.99
N PRO A 82 -0.18 -12.30 -8.00
CA PRO A 82 -0.73 -13.40 -8.77
C PRO A 82 -2.19 -13.72 -8.40
N GLY A 83 -3.02 -13.88 -9.44
CA GLY A 83 -4.44 -14.23 -9.33
C GLY A 83 -5.39 -13.05 -9.08
N LEU A 84 -4.91 -11.80 -9.12
CA LEU A 84 -5.74 -10.60 -8.91
C LEU A 84 -5.96 -9.76 -10.18
N LYS A 85 -5.70 -10.33 -11.36
CA LYS A 85 -6.09 -9.73 -12.64
C LYS A 85 -7.42 -10.33 -13.13
N PRO A 86 -8.34 -9.51 -13.67
CA PRO A 86 -8.31 -8.04 -13.72
C PRO A 86 -8.57 -7.41 -12.34
N VAL A 87 -8.07 -6.19 -12.13
CA VAL A 87 -8.32 -5.42 -10.90
C VAL A 87 -9.82 -5.14 -10.78
N GLN A 88 -10.39 -5.50 -9.63
CA GLN A 88 -11.80 -5.21 -9.32
C GLN A 88 -11.88 -4.31 -8.09
N TYR A 89 -12.53 -3.16 -8.22
CA TYR A 89 -12.68 -2.18 -7.13
C TYR A 89 -13.79 -2.54 -6.13
N THR A 90 -13.86 -3.80 -5.72
CA THR A 90 -14.84 -4.33 -4.76
C THR A 90 -14.18 -4.62 -3.41
N LEU A 91 -14.98 -4.60 -2.34
CA LEU A 91 -14.51 -4.93 -1.00
C LEU A 91 -13.92 -6.35 -0.95
N LYS A 92 -14.60 -7.32 -1.57
CA LYS A 92 -14.14 -8.71 -1.62
C LYS A 92 -12.76 -8.83 -2.26
N HIS A 93 -12.54 -8.18 -3.40
CA HIS A 93 -11.26 -8.23 -4.09
C HIS A 93 -10.15 -7.56 -3.27
N TYR A 94 -10.47 -6.43 -2.62
CA TYR A 94 -9.56 -5.75 -1.72
C TYR A 94 -9.14 -6.61 -0.52
N LEU A 95 -10.07 -7.34 0.11
CA LEU A 95 -9.75 -8.21 1.25
C LEU A 95 -8.79 -9.34 0.85
N VAL A 96 -8.97 -9.96 -0.33
CA VAL A 96 -8.05 -10.96 -0.86
C VAL A 96 -6.66 -10.37 -1.14
N PHE A 97 -6.61 -9.14 -1.67
CA PHE A 97 -5.37 -8.40 -1.85
C PHE A 97 -4.63 -8.16 -0.54
N LEU A 98 -5.34 -7.62 0.47
CA LEU A 98 -4.76 -7.33 1.77
C LEU A 98 -4.26 -8.59 2.48
N GLU A 99 -5.01 -9.69 2.43
CA GLU A 99 -4.60 -10.97 3.00
C GLU A 99 -3.27 -11.45 2.41
N LYS A 100 -3.09 -11.35 1.09
CA LYS A 100 -1.84 -11.73 0.42
C LYS A 100 -0.66 -10.86 0.87
N LEU A 101 -0.88 -9.56 1.06
CA LEU A 101 0.15 -8.65 1.55
C LEU A 101 0.50 -8.89 3.01
N GLN A 102 -0.48 -9.16 3.87
CA GLN A 102 -0.25 -9.52 5.27
C GLN A 102 0.60 -10.79 5.37
N LYS A 103 0.25 -11.85 4.64
CA LYS A 103 1.06 -13.08 4.57
C LYS A 103 2.48 -12.80 4.09
N LYS A 104 2.64 -11.96 3.07
CA LYS A 104 3.96 -11.60 2.54
C LYS A 104 4.78 -10.78 3.55
N ALA A 105 4.14 -9.86 4.28
CA ALA A 105 4.77 -9.07 5.32
C ALA A 105 5.26 -9.95 6.47
N THR A 106 4.48 -10.97 6.89
CA THR A 106 4.93 -11.97 7.88
C THR A 106 6.19 -12.69 7.39
N VAL A 107 6.15 -13.26 6.17
CA VAL A 107 7.30 -13.99 5.60
C VAL A 107 8.55 -13.12 5.50
N LEU A 108 8.41 -11.85 5.11
CA LEU A 108 9.55 -10.92 5.03
C LEU A 108 10.09 -10.51 6.40
N SER A 109 9.20 -10.37 7.39
CA SER A 109 9.60 -10.08 8.77
C SER A 109 10.34 -11.25 9.41
N GLU A 110 10.00 -12.48 9.07
CA GLU A 110 10.71 -13.68 9.56
C GLU A 110 12.08 -13.84 8.88
N ALA A 111 12.19 -13.43 7.62
CA ALA A 111 13.41 -13.55 6.82
C ALA A 111 14.40 -12.37 6.97
N SER A 112 14.03 -11.31 7.70
CA SER A 112 14.87 -10.12 7.88
C SER A 112 14.87 -9.63 9.33
N SER A 113 15.82 -8.77 9.69
CA SER A 113 15.84 -8.11 11.00
C SER A 113 14.82 -6.97 11.11
N GLU A 114 14.14 -6.64 10.01
CA GLU A 114 13.19 -5.54 9.94
C GLU A 114 11.75 -6.07 10.01
N LYS A 115 10.91 -5.35 10.75
CA LYS A 115 9.46 -5.64 10.75
C LYS A 115 8.86 -5.08 9.47
N TRP A 116 8.22 -5.94 8.68
CA TRP A 116 7.49 -5.57 7.49
C TRP A 116 6.01 -5.40 7.77
N THR A 117 5.42 -4.36 7.20
CA THR A 117 3.98 -4.10 7.23
C THR A 117 3.34 -4.38 5.88
N PRO A 118 2.02 -4.63 5.83
CA PRO A 118 1.29 -4.76 4.57
C PRO A 118 1.49 -3.54 3.67
N HIS A 119 1.50 -2.33 4.24
CA HIS A 119 1.72 -1.11 3.47
C HIS A 119 3.13 -1.00 2.89
N GLN A 120 4.18 -1.45 3.61
CA GLN A 120 5.53 -1.48 3.05
C GLN A 120 5.63 -2.44 1.86
N VAL A 121 5.03 -3.63 1.96
CA VAL A 121 4.99 -4.59 0.84
C VAL A 121 4.30 -3.96 -0.37
N GLU A 122 3.15 -3.33 -0.17
CA GLU A 122 2.42 -2.62 -1.22
C GLU A 122 3.26 -1.54 -1.88
N ARG A 123 3.92 -0.68 -1.10
CA ARG A 123 4.80 0.37 -1.63
C ARG A 123 5.96 -0.19 -2.44
N CYS A 124 6.54 -1.31 -2.02
CA CYS A 124 7.60 -1.98 -2.78
C CYS A 124 7.09 -2.47 -4.14
N LEU A 125 5.94 -3.15 -4.16
CA LEU A 125 5.32 -3.63 -5.41
C LEU A 125 4.97 -2.46 -6.35
N TRP A 126 4.34 -1.41 -5.80
CA TRP A 126 4.02 -0.20 -6.57
C TRP A 126 5.28 0.47 -7.13
N THR A 127 6.31 0.66 -6.30
CA THR A 127 7.56 1.32 -6.72
C THR A 127 8.25 0.54 -7.82
N PHE A 128 8.33 -0.80 -7.69
CA PHE A 128 8.90 -1.67 -8.70
C PHE A 128 8.15 -1.55 -10.04
N GLU A 129 6.82 -1.64 -10.02
CA GLU A 129 6.01 -1.59 -11.23
C GLU A 129 6.02 -0.20 -11.89
N VAL A 130 6.07 0.88 -11.10
CA VAL A 130 6.24 2.24 -11.62
C VAL A 130 7.63 2.40 -12.25
N ALA A 131 8.70 2.01 -11.56
CA ALA A 131 10.06 2.07 -12.09
C ALA A 131 10.17 1.27 -13.40
N ARG A 132 9.57 0.07 -13.45
CA ARG A 132 9.53 -0.76 -14.66
C ARG A 132 8.85 -0.07 -15.85
N LYS A 133 7.89 0.82 -15.60
CA LYS A 133 7.17 1.57 -16.65
C LYS A 133 7.87 2.87 -17.04
N THR A 134 8.49 3.57 -16.08
CA THR A 134 8.99 4.94 -16.29
C THR A 134 10.50 5.04 -16.44
N CYS A 135 11.26 4.15 -15.80
CA CYS A 135 12.73 4.13 -15.84
C CYS A 135 13.24 2.69 -15.66
N PRO A 136 13.10 1.82 -16.66
CA PRO A 136 13.51 0.42 -16.55
C PRO A 136 14.99 0.23 -16.18
N ASP A 137 15.85 1.18 -16.59
CA ASP A 137 17.30 1.11 -16.38
C ASP A 137 17.70 1.06 -14.91
N ILE A 138 16.91 1.66 -14.01
CA ILE A 138 17.18 1.62 -12.56
C ILE A 138 16.96 0.22 -11.95
N LEU A 139 16.21 -0.64 -12.64
CA LEU A 139 15.94 -2.01 -12.20
C LEU A 139 16.98 -3.01 -12.72
N ASN A 140 17.86 -2.59 -13.64
CA ASN A 140 19.00 -3.39 -14.04
C ASN A 140 20.00 -3.37 -12.90
N PRO A 141 20.35 -4.52 -12.30
CA PRO A 141 21.47 -4.56 -11.38
C PRO A 141 22.72 -4.19 -12.16
N THR A 142 23.23 -2.98 -11.97
CA THR A 142 24.58 -2.64 -12.41
C THR A 142 25.53 -3.67 -11.81
N GLU A 143 26.26 -4.36 -12.67
CA GLU A 143 27.29 -5.31 -12.29
C GLU A 143 28.23 -4.70 -11.23
N ASN A 144 28.50 -5.48 -10.18
CA ASN A 144 29.63 -5.32 -9.25
C ASN A 144 29.68 -4.04 -8.40
N VAL A 145 28.87 -3.99 -7.33
CA VAL A 145 29.38 -3.38 -6.09
C VAL A 145 30.19 -4.46 -5.37
N GLU A 146 31.50 -4.50 -5.67
CA GLU A 146 32.46 -5.23 -4.83
C GLU A 146 32.25 -4.79 -3.38
N THR A 147 31.74 -5.69 -2.56
CA THR A 147 31.70 -5.49 -1.12
C THR A 147 33.16 -5.52 -0.65
N GLU A 148 33.76 -4.34 -0.47
CA GLU A 148 35.05 -4.22 0.21
C GLU A 148 34.93 -4.87 1.60
N ARG A 149 35.35 -6.12 1.69
CA ARG A 149 35.55 -6.80 2.97
C ARG A 149 36.75 -6.13 3.65
N ARG A 150 36.48 -5.18 4.54
CA ARG A 150 37.50 -4.62 5.43
C ARG A 150 38.24 -5.77 6.15
N PRO A 151 39.58 -5.88 6.04
CA PRO A 151 40.30 -6.96 6.69
C PRO A 151 40.27 -6.77 8.22
N ARG A 152 39.86 -7.83 8.94
CA ARG A 152 39.94 -7.89 10.41
C ARG A 152 41.40 -7.75 10.83
N LYS A 153 41.73 -6.68 11.57
CA LYS A 153 43.01 -6.54 12.26
C LYS A 153 43.17 -7.72 13.25
N LYS A 154 44.19 -8.55 13.05
CA LYS A 154 44.59 -9.57 14.03
C LYS A 154 45.19 -8.86 15.24
N LEU A 155 44.53 -8.98 16.39
CA LEU A 155 45.09 -8.56 17.68
C LEU A 155 46.27 -9.50 18.01
N LYS A 156 47.49 -8.97 18.13
CA LYS A 156 48.63 -9.71 18.67
C LYS A 156 48.56 -9.64 20.20
N THR A 157 48.29 -10.76 20.84
CA THR A 157 48.56 -10.95 22.27
C THR A 157 50.07 -11.16 22.47
N LYS A 158 50.64 -10.44 23.44
CA LYS A 158 51.96 -10.74 24.01
C LYS A 158 51.84 -11.83 25.06
#